data_AF-A0A9X2SQU3-F1
#
_entry.id   AF-A0A9X2SQU3-F1
#
_cell.length_a   1.000
_cell.length_b   1.000
_cell.length_c   1.000
_cell.angle_alpha   90.00
_cell.angle_beta   90.00
_cell.angle_gamma   90.00
#
_symmetry.space_group_name_H-M   'P 1'
#
loop_
_entity.id
_entity.type
_entity.pdbx_description
1 polymer ?
#
loop_
_entity_poly.entity_id
_entity_poly.type
_entity_poly.pdbx_seq_one_letter_code
_entity_poly.pdbx_strand_id
1 'polypeptide(L)'
;MVTGTRAQTTWRVAGATTVGVITWVTRLAGLMTLVSVLVPAGRRNLRGHLSEWLELPQEATVAAATVALVTGVLLVLLAAGLRRRKRRAWQLAVGATVLLTVSHIGLKHVFGAGLVSVVLLVGLIASRRYFVAKPDPVVGRWRAVRVFLQLALAGFVINVILLSVASRAVLEPMSFPDRVAESALALVGASGPAVFRQMWLEDMTAAVGLLFGLAAVLVSAYFLLRSAEPAPRLTDDEVDRLHKLLNEHGERDSLGYFALRRDKFAVFSRTGKAAVTYRVIAGVALCSADPLGDHEAWPGAIEEYLEVCRRNGWVPAAMGVSELGATVWARFGLEVLEIGDEAVVDVDGFTLDGRVMRGVRQAAARTKRAGYKVLVRRTEDLRPGELAELEALAANWRGTDTERGFSMALGRMGDPGSVLVTAEQGGRVRGVLQFVPWGTAGLSLDVMRRDRTADNGVNELMISELLLAARRHDVSQVSLNFAAFRALMEQGQRIGAGPVARMSAKVLHFFSRWIQIETLYKFNAKFQPRWVPRYLVYPGVRELPRVGIATFEAEGLGGRSPRLLRLLRRA
;
A
#
# COMPACT_ATOMS: atom_id res chain seq x y z
N MET A 1 -40.05 -6.94 17.33
CA MET A 1 -39.58 -5.77 18.11
C MET A 1 -38.06 -5.83 18.15
N VAL A 2 -37.42 -4.94 17.40
CA VAL A 2 -35.97 -4.88 17.21
C VAL A 2 -35.43 -3.83 18.17
N THR A 3 -34.82 -4.26 19.27
CA THR A 3 -34.06 -3.39 20.18
C THR A 3 -32.61 -3.86 20.20
N GLY A 4 -31.79 -3.22 19.37
CA GLY A 4 -30.37 -3.51 19.22
C GLY A 4 -29.59 -2.33 18.66
N THR A 5 -30.01 -1.11 18.94
CA THR A 5 -29.26 0.13 18.68
C THR A 5 -28.14 0.31 19.71
N ARG A 6 -27.08 -0.49 19.61
CA ARG A 6 -25.84 -0.24 20.34
C ARG A 6 -24.63 -0.25 19.41
N ALA A 7 -24.13 0.96 19.19
CA ALA A 7 -22.77 1.30 18.77
C ALA A 7 -22.36 0.91 17.33
N GLN A 8 -23.00 1.54 16.34
CA GLN A 8 -22.33 1.84 15.07
C GLN A 8 -21.19 2.84 15.34
N THR A 9 -20.09 2.33 15.87
CA THR A 9 -18.89 3.11 16.12
C THR A 9 -18.23 3.29 14.77
N THR A 10 -18.63 4.31 14.03
CA THR A 10 -17.89 4.83 12.86
C THR A 10 -16.40 4.74 13.18
N TRP A 11 -15.65 3.92 12.45
CA TRP A 11 -14.25 3.63 12.76
C TRP A 11 -13.40 4.93 12.80
N ARG A 12 -13.91 5.98 12.16
CA ARG A 12 -13.38 7.35 12.17
C ARG A 12 -13.65 8.14 13.46
N VAL A 13 -14.75 7.97 14.20
CA VAL A 13 -15.19 9.05 15.12
C VAL A 13 -14.56 9.01 16.51
N ALA A 14 -14.13 7.85 17.02
CA ALA A 14 -13.46 7.83 18.32
C ALA A 14 -12.06 8.48 18.26
N GLY A 15 -12.01 9.78 18.54
CA GLY A 15 -10.80 10.58 18.69
C GLY A 15 -10.07 10.97 17.41
N ALA A 16 -10.64 10.83 16.20
CA ALA A 16 -9.93 11.27 14.99
C ALA A 16 -9.70 12.79 14.95
N THR A 17 -10.66 13.59 15.46
CA THR A 17 -10.48 15.03 15.64
C THR A 17 -9.33 15.30 16.61
N THR A 18 -9.33 14.67 17.78
CA THR A 18 -8.25 14.80 18.77
C THR A 18 -6.89 14.39 18.20
N VAL A 19 -6.79 13.24 17.54
CA VAL A 19 -5.57 12.76 16.88
C VAL A 19 -5.14 13.69 15.75
N GLY A 20 -6.10 14.25 14.99
CA GLY A 20 -5.86 15.22 13.94
C GLY A 20 -5.28 16.52 14.48
N VAL A 21 -5.90 17.07 15.54
CA VAL A 21 -5.45 18.29 16.23
C VAL A 21 -4.04 18.08 16.79
N ILE A 22 -3.81 17.04 17.59
CA ILE A 22 -2.49 16.82 18.19
C ILE A 22 -1.42 16.60 17.13
N THR A 23 -1.74 15.90 16.03
CA THR A 23 -0.84 15.74 14.89
C THR A 23 -0.46 17.08 14.26
N TRP A 24 -1.42 17.99 14.06
CA TRP A 24 -1.17 19.30 13.49
C TRP A 24 -0.40 20.20 14.45
N VAL A 25 -0.72 20.19 15.75
CA VAL A 25 0.00 20.93 16.77
C VAL A 25 1.45 20.44 16.87
N THR A 26 1.70 19.12 16.91
CA THR A 26 3.07 18.57 16.90
C THR A 26 3.84 18.98 15.63
N ARG A 27 3.18 18.95 14.47
CA ARG A 27 3.80 19.37 13.21
C ARG A 27 4.11 20.85 13.19
N LEU A 28 3.19 21.70 13.64
CA LEU A 28 3.36 23.14 13.69
C LEU A 28 4.47 23.50 14.67
N ALA A 29 4.50 22.89 15.86
CA ALA A 29 5.59 23.06 16.82
C ALA A 29 6.94 22.70 16.18
N GLY A 30 7.05 21.54 15.53
CA GLY A 30 8.27 21.14 14.82
C GLY A 30 8.67 22.12 13.71
N LEU A 31 7.71 22.60 12.90
CA LEU A 31 7.97 23.61 11.86
C LEU A 31 8.40 24.96 12.44
N MET A 32 7.79 25.40 13.56
CA MET A 32 8.19 26.63 14.24
C MET A 32 9.62 26.52 14.78
N THR A 33 10.00 25.39 15.37
CA THR A 33 11.38 25.11 15.78
C THR A 33 12.36 25.11 14.60
N LEU A 34 11.93 24.64 13.42
CA LEU A 34 12.76 24.70 12.21
C LEU A 34 12.91 26.13 11.69
N VAL A 35 11.81 26.89 11.63
CA VAL A 35 11.80 28.28 11.17
C VAL A 35 12.64 29.19 12.06
N SER A 36 12.64 28.95 13.38
CA SER A 36 13.48 29.71 14.32
C SER A 36 14.98 29.50 14.09
N VAL A 37 15.37 28.40 13.44
CA VAL A 37 16.78 28.10 13.11
C VAL A 37 17.14 28.47 11.67
N LEU A 38 16.24 28.25 10.69
CA LEU A 38 16.57 28.27 9.25
C LEU A 38 16.38 29.60 8.52
N VAL A 39 15.74 30.63 9.09
CA VAL A 39 15.46 31.90 8.37
C VAL A 39 16.44 33.00 8.79
N PRO A 40 17.49 33.32 7.99
CA PRO A 40 18.41 34.43 8.29
C PRO A 40 17.77 35.81 8.02
N ALA A 41 16.79 35.89 7.12
CA ALA A 41 16.11 37.13 6.70
C ALA A 41 15.19 37.75 7.78
N GLY A 42 14.95 37.04 8.89
CA GLY A 42 14.28 37.56 10.08
C GLY A 42 15.17 38.39 11.01
N ARG A 43 16.45 38.62 10.67
CA ARG A 43 17.37 39.36 11.53
C ARG A 43 17.08 40.86 11.68
N ARG A 44 16.21 41.49 10.84
CA ARG A 44 15.90 42.93 10.93
C ARG A 44 14.42 43.33 10.99
N ASN A 45 13.51 42.77 10.18
CA ASN A 45 12.14 43.35 10.06
C ASN A 45 11.00 42.57 10.74
N LEU A 46 11.11 41.25 10.94
CA LEU A 46 10.09 40.44 11.64
C LEU A 46 10.36 40.31 13.16
N ARG A 47 11.50 40.85 13.63
CA ARG A 47 12.03 40.63 14.98
C ARG A 47 11.19 41.30 16.07
N GLY A 48 10.75 42.56 15.90
CA GLY A 48 10.13 43.31 17.01
C GLY A 48 8.97 42.57 17.68
N HIS A 49 7.91 42.28 16.91
CA HIS A 49 6.65 41.83 17.51
C HIS A 49 6.59 40.32 17.80
N LEU A 50 7.22 39.47 16.98
CA LEU A 50 7.18 38.02 17.16
C LEU A 50 8.28 37.49 18.09
N SER A 51 9.46 38.14 18.13
CA SER A 51 10.54 37.67 19.01
C SER A 51 10.38 38.14 20.46
N GLU A 52 9.75 39.30 20.71
CA GLU A 52 9.29 39.69 22.05
C GLU A 52 8.19 38.77 22.56
N TRP A 53 7.26 38.35 21.69
CA TRP A 53 6.16 37.47 22.09
C TRP A 53 6.58 36.00 22.30
N LEU A 54 7.65 35.54 21.64
CA LEU A 54 8.14 34.15 21.70
C LEU A 54 9.43 33.96 22.51
N GLU A 55 10.02 35.03 23.05
CA GLU A 55 11.28 35.03 23.80
C GLU A 55 12.34 34.11 23.19
N LEU A 56 12.61 34.22 21.88
CA LEU A 56 13.56 33.31 21.22
C LEU A 56 15.01 33.64 21.64
N PRO A 57 15.87 32.64 21.93
CA PRO A 57 17.23 32.88 22.40
C PRO A 57 18.02 33.73 21.40
N GLN A 58 18.51 34.89 21.86
CA GLN A 58 19.34 35.79 21.03
C GLN A 58 20.77 35.27 20.84
N GLU A 59 21.19 34.32 21.68
CA GLU A 59 22.51 33.67 21.71
C GLU A 59 22.31 32.14 21.76
N ALA A 60 21.80 31.55 20.68
CA ALA A 60 21.87 30.10 20.55
C ALA A 60 23.28 29.75 20.05
N THR A 61 24.10 29.13 20.91
CA THR A 61 25.34 28.48 20.46
C THR A 61 25.00 27.51 19.31
N VAL A 62 25.94 27.30 18.38
CA VAL A 62 25.75 26.41 17.22
C VAL A 62 25.16 25.04 17.64
N ALA A 63 25.59 24.53 18.78
CA ALA A 63 25.05 23.31 19.39
C ALA A 63 23.55 23.38 19.71
N ALA A 64 23.08 24.48 20.32
CA ALA A 64 21.66 24.66 20.64
C ALA A 64 20.80 24.78 19.38
N ALA A 65 21.30 25.48 18.35
CA ALA A 65 20.64 25.58 17.05
C ALA A 65 20.52 24.21 16.36
N THR A 66 21.58 23.38 16.43
CA THR A 66 21.55 22.02 15.87
C THR A 66 20.57 21.12 16.59
N VAL A 67 20.55 21.12 17.93
CA VAL A 67 19.61 20.32 18.72
C VAL A 67 18.17 20.72 18.41
N ALA A 68 17.89 22.02 18.29
CA ALA A 68 16.58 22.53 17.90
C ALA A 68 16.20 22.07 16.48
N LEU A 69 17.12 22.14 15.52
CA LEU A 69 16.91 21.68 14.15
C LEU A 69 16.54 20.18 14.12
N VAL A 70 17.34 19.32 14.76
CA VAL A 70 17.10 17.87 14.83
C VAL A 70 15.76 17.58 15.49
N THR A 71 15.46 18.25 16.61
CA THR A 71 14.19 18.10 17.33
C THR A 71 13.00 18.53 16.48
N GLY A 72 13.11 19.66 15.75
CA GLY A 72 12.08 20.15 14.85
C GLY A 72 11.77 19.18 13.71
N VAL A 73 12.81 18.66 13.04
CA VAL A 73 12.63 17.63 12.00
C VAL A 73 12.01 16.36 12.59
N LEU A 74 12.49 15.92 13.77
CA LEU A 74 11.98 14.73 14.45
C LEU A 74 10.49 14.89 14.79
N LEU A 75 10.04 16.03 15.31
CA LEU A 75 8.62 16.30 15.61
C LEU A 75 7.75 16.26 14.35
N VAL A 76 8.22 16.84 13.23
CA VAL A 76 7.51 16.78 11.93
C VAL A 76 7.36 15.34 11.44
N LEU A 77 8.40 14.51 11.58
CA LEU A 77 8.35 13.09 11.24
C LEU A 77 7.43 12.30 12.18
N LEU A 78 7.53 12.55 13.48
CA LEU A 78 6.71 11.90 14.50
C LEU A 78 5.23 12.23 14.31
N ALA A 79 4.88 13.44 13.88
CA ALA A 79 3.52 13.81 13.52
C ALA A 79 2.91 12.86 12.46
N ALA A 80 3.71 12.39 11.49
CA ALA A 80 3.24 11.37 10.54
C ALA A 80 2.92 10.02 11.22
N GLY A 81 3.70 9.64 12.24
CA GLY A 81 3.45 8.45 13.07
C GLY A 81 2.26 8.61 14.04
N LEU A 82 2.09 9.79 14.64
CA LEU A 82 0.96 10.16 15.49
C LEU A 82 -0.37 10.08 14.73
N ARG A 83 -0.39 10.56 13.48
CA ARG A 83 -1.57 10.43 12.60
C ARG A 83 -2.01 8.98 12.45
N ARG A 84 -1.03 8.06 12.35
CA ARG A 84 -1.25 6.62 12.25
C ARG A 84 -1.51 5.95 13.61
N ARG A 85 -1.72 6.74 14.67
CA ARG A 85 -2.00 6.29 16.03
C ARG A 85 -0.90 5.38 16.60
N LYS A 86 0.35 5.56 16.16
CA LYS A 86 1.47 4.69 16.57
C LYS A 86 1.93 4.99 17.97
N ARG A 87 1.96 3.95 18.82
CA ARG A 87 2.38 4.08 20.21
C ARG A 87 3.83 4.54 20.35
N ARG A 88 4.75 4.06 19.49
CA ARG A 88 6.15 4.49 19.49
C ARG A 88 6.33 5.94 19.04
N ALA A 89 5.56 6.39 18.05
CA ALA A 89 5.57 7.79 17.64
C ALA A 89 5.14 8.70 18.79
N TRP A 90 4.11 8.28 19.53
CA TRP A 90 3.66 8.98 20.73
C TRP A 90 4.72 9.01 21.83
N GLN A 91 5.34 7.88 22.16
CA GLN A 91 6.41 7.84 23.18
C GLN A 91 7.59 8.75 22.83
N LEU A 92 8.03 8.72 21.58
CA LEU A 92 9.12 9.58 21.11
C LEU A 92 8.71 11.06 21.05
N ALA A 93 7.48 11.36 20.67
CA ALA A 93 6.97 12.74 20.67
C ALA A 93 6.90 13.30 22.09
N VAL A 94 6.43 12.50 23.06
CA VAL A 94 6.45 12.87 24.48
C VAL A 94 7.89 13.11 24.94
N GLY A 95 8.82 12.18 24.68
CA GLY A 95 10.23 12.34 25.06
C GLY A 95 10.88 13.58 24.46
N ALA A 96 10.70 13.81 23.16
CA ALA A 96 11.20 15.00 22.46
C ALA A 96 10.58 16.30 22.99
N THR A 97 9.27 16.29 23.30
CA THR A 97 8.59 17.46 23.85
C THR A 97 9.01 17.73 25.30
N VAL A 98 9.26 16.70 26.11
CA VAL A 98 9.83 16.84 27.47
C VAL A 98 11.20 17.49 27.39
N LEU A 99 12.08 17.00 26.52
CA LEU A 99 13.41 17.59 26.32
C LEU A 99 13.30 19.06 25.93
N LEU A 100 12.43 19.37 24.96
CA LEU A 100 12.18 20.74 24.51
C LEU A 100 11.65 21.64 25.65
N THR A 101 10.73 21.11 26.46
CA THR A 101 10.16 21.83 27.62
C THR A 101 11.23 22.14 28.66
N VAL A 102 12.07 21.16 29.00
CA VAL A 102 13.19 21.33 29.95
C VAL A 102 14.19 22.36 29.41
N SER A 103 14.52 22.31 28.12
CA SER A 103 15.40 23.30 27.49
C SER A 103 14.84 24.73 27.58
N HIS A 104 13.54 24.93 27.31
CA HIS A 104 12.93 26.26 27.43
C HIS A 104 12.90 26.77 28.87
N ILE A 105 12.60 25.91 29.85
CA ILE A 105 12.63 26.28 31.28
C ILE A 105 14.04 26.64 31.73
N GLY A 106 15.04 25.83 31.37
CA GLY A 106 16.45 26.08 31.72
C GLY A 106 17.00 27.38 31.15
N LEU A 107 16.52 27.77 29.95
CA LEU A 107 16.87 29.03 29.29
C LEU A 107 15.98 30.22 29.73
N LYS A 108 15.07 30.03 30.70
CA LYS A 108 14.09 31.03 31.18
C LYS A 108 13.14 31.57 30.11
N HIS A 109 12.95 30.85 29.00
CA HIS A 109 11.98 31.17 27.94
C HIS A 109 10.60 30.57 28.28
N VAL A 110 10.02 31.04 29.37
CA VAL A 110 8.80 30.45 29.95
C VAL A 110 7.56 30.85 29.14
N PHE A 111 7.57 32.03 28.54
CA PHE A 111 6.46 32.55 27.73
C PHE A 111 6.63 32.21 26.24
N GLY A 112 5.53 32.16 25.50
CA GLY A 112 5.54 31.80 24.07
C GLY A 112 5.92 30.32 23.81
N ALA A 113 7.16 30.06 23.41
CA ALA A 113 7.62 28.73 22.99
C ALA A 113 7.58 27.69 24.12
N GLY A 114 7.93 28.09 25.35
CA GLY A 114 7.82 27.25 26.55
C GLY A 114 6.38 26.81 26.79
N LEU A 115 5.42 27.75 26.77
CA LEU A 115 3.99 27.45 26.92
C LEU A 115 3.47 26.50 25.83
N VAL A 116 3.85 26.71 24.56
CA VAL A 116 3.46 25.82 23.45
C VAL A 116 3.98 24.40 23.68
N SER A 117 5.21 24.24 24.16
CA SER A 117 5.79 22.92 24.46
C SER A 117 5.06 22.21 25.60
N VAL A 118 4.66 22.94 26.66
CA VAL A 118 3.88 22.42 27.78
C VAL A 118 2.47 22.01 27.32
N VAL A 119 1.78 22.87 26.56
CA VAL A 119 0.44 22.57 26.02
C VAL A 119 0.48 21.34 25.11
N LEU A 120 1.50 21.22 24.26
CA LEU A 120 1.71 20.05 23.43
C LEU A 120 1.95 18.79 24.29
N LEU A 121 2.78 18.88 25.33
CA LEU A 121 3.07 17.76 26.23
C LEU A 121 1.80 17.28 26.95
N VAL A 122 1.03 18.20 27.52
CA VAL A 122 -0.26 17.90 28.16
C VAL A 122 -1.22 17.27 27.16
N GLY A 123 -1.33 17.84 25.96
CA GLY A 123 -2.16 17.31 24.88
C GLY A 123 -1.76 15.88 24.48
N LEU A 124 -0.45 15.59 24.36
CA LEU A 124 0.06 14.26 24.07
C LEU A 124 -0.28 13.27 25.20
N ILE A 125 -0.10 13.65 26.46
CA ILE A 125 -0.40 12.78 27.61
C ILE A 125 -1.91 12.51 27.71
N ALA A 126 -2.75 13.55 27.58
CA ALA A 126 -4.21 13.43 27.63
C ALA A 126 -4.76 12.55 26.50
N SER A 127 -4.13 12.58 25.33
CA SER A 127 -4.53 11.79 24.15
C SER A 127 -3.92 10.38 24.11
N ARG A 128 -3.21 9.91 25.17
CA ARG A 128 -2.52 8.59 25.22
C ARG A 128 -3.38 7.41 24.77
N ARG A 129 -4.69 7.43 25.09
CA ARG A 129 -5.63 6.34 24.82
C ARG A 129 -5.87 6.09 23.34
N TYR A 130 -5.56 7.06 22.48
CA TYR A 130 -5.78 6.94 21.03
C TYR A 130 -4.58 6.32 20.30
N PHE A 131 -3.39 6.24 20.93
CA PHE A 131 -2.16 5.73 20.31
C PHE A 131 -1.92 4.25 20.61
N VAL A 132 -2.82 3.41 20.09
CA VAL A 132 -2.86 1.97 20.36
C VAL A 132 -2.08 1.11 19.35
N ALA A 133 -1.68 1.67 18.20
CA ALA A 133 -1.11 0.87 17.14
C ALA A 133 0.24 0.29 17.56
N LYS A 134 0.36 -1.04 17.49
CA LYS A 134 1.54 -1.80 17.89
C LYS A 134 2.71 -1.47 16.95
N PRO A 135 3.93 -1.32 17.49
CA PRO A 135 5.12 -1.26 16.65
C PRO A 135 5.37 -2.59 15.94
N ASP A 136 6.13 -2.55 14.84
CA ASP A 136 6.63 -3.73 14.15
C ASP A 136 7.33 -4.66 15.18
N PRO A 137 6.80 -5.88 15.43
CA PRO A 137 7.07 -6.63 16.66
C PRO A 137 8.52 -7.09 16.82
N VAL A 138 9.29 -7.23 15.73
CA VAL A 138 10.66 -7.79 15.83
C VAL A 138 11.67 -7.13 14.89
N VAL A 139 11.34 -6.96 13.60
CA VAL A 139 12.34 -6.57 12.59
C VAL A 139 12.61 -5.07 12.58
N GLY A 140 11.57 -4.24 12.75
CA GLY A 140 11.70 -2.78 12.66
C GLY A 140 12.63 -2.16 13.72
N ARG A 141 12.55 -2.60 14.98
CA ARG A 141 13.32 -2.01 16.10
C ARG A 141 14.82 -2.27 15.99
N TRP A 142 15.22 -3.51 15.75
CA TRP A 142 16.64 -3.87 15.63
C TRP A 142 17.25 -3.30 14.37
N ARG A 143 16.45 -3.17 13.31
CA ARG A 143 16.88 -2.50 12.08
C ARG A 143 17.08 -1.01 12.27
N ALA A 144 16.18 -0.32 12.99
CA ALA A 144 16.34 1.08 13.33
C ALA A 144 17.63 1.31 14.13
N VAL A 145 17.89 0.50 15.16
CA VAL A 145 19.14 0.54 15.95
C VAL A 145 20.36 0.28 15.07
N ARG A 146 20.34 -0.77 14.24
CA ARG A 146 21.45 -1.13 13.34
C ARG A 146 21.77 0.01 12.36
N VAL A 147 20.75 0.59 11.72
CA VAL A 147 20.91 1.69 10.77
C VAL A 147 21.41 2.94 11.45
N PHE A 148 20.90 3.25 12.65
CA PHE A 148 21.42 4.36 13.47
C PHE A 148 22.90 4.18 13.75
N LEU A 149 23.30 3.02 14.28
CA LEU A 149 24.70 2.73 14.62
C LEU A 149 25.60 2.75 13.38
N GLN A 150 25.15 2.19 12.25
CA GLN A 150 25.93 2.18 11.00
C GLN A 150 26.18 3.59 10.47
N LEU A 151 25.16 4.45 10.44
CA LEU A 151 25.29 5.81 9.93
C LEU A 151 26.08 6.69 10.91
N ALA A 152 25.83 6.58 12.21
CA ALA A 152 26.60 7.30 13.23
C ALA A 152 28.07 6.88 13.21
N LEU A 153 28.37 5.58 13.15
CA LEU A 153 29.73 5.07 13.07
C LEU A 153 30.43 5.49 11.77
N ALA A 154 29.74 5.46 10.62
CA ALA A 154 30.30 5.92 9.36
C ALA A 154 30.69 7.39 9.42
N GLY A 155 29.79 8.27 9.90
CA GLY A 155 30.10 9.70 10.08
C GLY A 155 31.26 9.92 11.04
N PHE A 156 31.26 9.21 12.17
CA PHE A 156 32.34 9.25 13.16
C PHE A 156 33.69 8.85 12.55
N VAL A 157 33.77 7.70 11.88
CA VAL A 157 35.02 7.19 11.28
C VAL A 157 35.51 8.12 10.18
N ILE A 158 34.62 8.63 9.32
CA ILE A 158 34.98 9.60 8.27
C ILE A 158 35.60 10.86 8.90
N ASN A 159 34.99 11.40 9.96
CA ASN A 159 35.53 12.57 10.65
C ASN A 159 36.88 12.28 11.33
N VAL A 160 37.06 11.13 11.98
CA VAL A 160 38.35 10.75 12.57
C VAL A 160 39.43 10.62 11.49
N ILE A 161 39.11 10.04 10.33
CA ILE A 161 40.04 9.93 9.18
C ILE A 161 40.36 11.32 8.64
N LEU A 162 39.35 12.17 8.43
CA LEU A 162 39.51 13.54 7.91
C LEU A 162 40.45 14.35 8.81
N LEU A 163 40.23 14.32 10.12
CA LEU A 163 41.07 14.98 11.13
C LEU A 163 42.49 14.38 11.22
N SER A 164 42.64 13.10 10.88
CA SER A 164 43.95 12.43 10.89
C SER A 164 44.79 12.72 9.66
N VAL A 165 44.17 12.77 8.48
CA VAL A 165 44.82 13.11 7.21
C VAL A 165 45.12 14.60 7.14
N ALA A 166 44.18 15.45 7.59
CA ALA A 166 44.32 16.91 7.58
C ALA A 166 44.94 17.47 8.87
N SER A 167 45.83 16.71 9.54
CA SER A 167 46.44 17.10 10.82
C SER A 167 47.19 18.43 10.79
N ARG A 168 47.68 18.86 9.62
CA ARG A 168 48.36 20.16 9.41
C ARG A 168 47.42 21.37 9.32
N ALA A 169 46.12 21.14 9.18
CA ALA A 169 45.10 22.18 9.05
C ALA A 169 44.48 22.58 10.40
N VAL A 170 44.96 21.99 11.50
CA VAL A 170 44.57 22.30 12.89
C VAL A 170 45.70 23.09 13.54
N LEU A 171 45.38 24.09 14.37
CA LEU A 171 46.36 25.00 14.99
C LEU A 171 47.29 24.27 15.95
N GLU A 172 46.74 23.34 16.74
CA GLU A 172 47.50 22.49 17.66
C GLU A 172 47.37 21.01 17.25
N PRO A 173 48.46 20.22 17.33
CA PRO A 173 48.40 18.78 17.06
C PRO A 173 47.43 18.08 18.02
N MET A 174 46.31 17.60 17.48
CA MET A 174 45.32 16.89 18.30
C MET A 174 45.78 15.49 18.68
N SER A 175 45.60 15.16 19.95
CA SER A 175 45.70 13.79 20.44
C SER A 175 44.59 12.91 19.83
N PHE A 176 44.76 11.59 19.85
CA PHE A 176 43.71 10.69 19.38
C PHE A 176 42.38 10.83 20.17
N PRO A 177 42.39 10.95 21.51
CA PRO A 177 41.18 11.27 22.29
C PRO A 177 40.46 12.55 21.83
N ASP A 178 41.19 13.61 21.50
CA ASP A 178 40.57 14.88 21.06
C ASP A 178 39.89 14.73 19.70
N ARG A 179 40.49 13.95 18.77
CA ARG A 179 39.87 13.64 17.48
C ARG A 179 38.58 12.82 17.64
N VAL A 180 38.56 11.91 18.61
CA VAL A 180 37.37 11.13 18.97
C VAL A 180 36.29 12.05 19.54
N ALA A 181 36.65 12.95 20.47
CA ALA A 181 35.73 13.90 21.05
C ALA A 181 35.13 14.86 20.01
N GLU A 182 35.97 15.45 19.15
CA GLU A 182 35.55 16.31 18.03
C GLU A 182 34.58 15.58 17.10
N SER A 183 34.95 14.36 16.67
CA SER A 183 34.14 13.58 15.74
C SER A 183 32.78 13.18 16.34
N ALA A 184 32.72 12.90 17.64
CA ALA A 184 31.48 12.57 18.34
C ALA A 184 30.57 13.80 18.51
N LEU A 185 31.14 14.96 18.83
CA LEU A 185 30.40 16.21 18.97
C LEU A 185 29.88 16.73 17.62
N ALA A 186 30.66 16.55 16.55
CA ALA A 186 30.25 16.90 15.19
C ALA A 186 28.99 16.13 14.74
N LEU A 187 28.76 14.89 15.19
CA LEU A 187 27.54 14.13 14.87
C LEU A 187 26.25 14.81 15.36
N VAL A 188 26.35 15.60 16.43
CA VAL A 188 25.23 16.37 16.98
C VAL A 188 25.35 17.87 16.69
N GLY A 189 26.28 18.24 15.80
CA GLY A 189 26.61 19.61 15.42
C GLY A 189 26.99 20.51 16.61
N ALA A 190 27.66 19.92 17.60
CA ALA A 190 28.34 20.65 18.67
C ALA A 190 29.81 20.87 18.29
N SER A 191 30.36 22.02 18.68
CA SER A 191 31.79 22.31 18.56
C SER A 191 32.58 21.44 19.53
N GLY A 192 33.72 20.89 19.10
CA GLY A 192 34.61 20.13 19.96
C GLY A 192 35.90 20.87 20.30
N PRO A 193 36.92 20.14 20.78
CA PRO A 193 38.19 20.72 21.24
C PRO A 193 39.11 21.21 20.10
N ALA A 194 38.80 20.93 18.83
CA ALA A 194 39.65 21.30 17.71
C ALA A 194 39.62 22.81 17.43
N VAL A 195 40.80 23.42 17.26
CA VAL A 195 40.93 24.81 16.80
C VAL A 195 41.50 24.78 15.38
N PHE A 196 40.67 25.07 14.38
CA PHE A 196 41.04 24.93 12.97
C PHE A 196 41.82 26.14 12.46
N ARG A 197 42.89 25.90 11.68
CA ARG A 197 43.60 26.96 10.95
C ARG A 197 42.86 27.34 9.67
N GLN A 198 42.14 26.39 9.08
CA GLN A 198 41.43 26.54 7.82
C GLN A 198 39.93 26.36 8.04
N MET A 199 39.17 27.44 7.83
CA MET A 199 37.72 27.49 8.06
C MET A 199 36.94 26.43 7.27
N TRP A 200 37.40 26.08 6.06
CA TRP A 200 36.73 25.05 5.25
C TRP A 200 36.75 23.65 5.90
N LEU A 201 37.77 23.32 6.70
CA LEU A 201 37.86 22.00 7.35
C LEU A 201 36.94 21.90 8.57
N GLU A 202 36.80 22.99 9.31
CA GLU A 202 35.79 23.14 10.37
C GLU A 202 34.39 22.96 9.79
N ASP A 203 34.08 23.68 8.70
CA ASP A 203 32.80 23.57 8.01
C ASP A 203 32.56 22.15 7.47
N MET A 204 33.59 21.50 6.90
CA MET A 204 33.46 20.14 6.38
C MET A 204 33.26 19.09 7.47
N THR A 205 34.00 19.15 8.58
CA THR A 205 33.85 18.20 9.70
C THR A 205 32.50 18.35 10.38
N ALA A 206 32.05 19.58 10.59
CA ALA A 206 30.72 19.90 11.09
C ALA A 206 29.62 19.43 10.12
N ALA A 207 29.75 19.71 8.81
CA ALA A 207 28.76 19.31 7.81
C ALA A 207 28.66 17.79 7.66
N VAL A 208 29.79 17.08 7.62
CA VAL A 208 29.82 15.60 7.54
C VAL A 208 29.22 15.00 8.80
N GLY A 209 29.65 15.46 9.98
CA GLY A 209 29.11 14.99 11.26
C GLY A 209 27.59 15.17 11.32
N LEU A 210 27.12 16.39 11.06
CA LEU A 210 25.70 16.72 11.11
C LEU A 210 24.90 15.95 10.06
N LEU A 211 25.41 15.80 8.84
CA LEU A 211 24.75 15.04 7.78
C LEU A 211 24.53 13.57 8.20
N PHE A 212 25.57 12.91 8.71
CA PHE A 212 25.49 11.52 9.13
C PHE A 212 24.67 11.34 10.40
N GLY A 213 24.79 12.25 11.38
CA GLY A 213 23.97 12.24 12.59
C GLY A 213 22.50 12.45 12.29
N LEU A 214 22.16 13.44 11.46
CA LEU A 214 20.79 13.67 11.00
C LEU A 214 20.28 12.47 10.20
N ALA A 215 21.06 11.95 9.24
CA ALA A 215 20.69 10.76 8.49
C ALA A 215 20.45 9.55 9.42
N ALA A 216 21.28 9.34 10.44
CA ALA A 216 21.11 8.28 11.43
C ALA A 216 19.76 8.40 12.14
N VAL A 217 19.41 9.60 12.60
CA VAL A 217 18.11 9.87 13.25
C VAL A 217 16.95 9.69 12.28
N LEU A 218 16.98 10.32 11.10
CA LEU A 218 15.86 10.33 10.15
C LEU A 218 15.58 8.94 9.57
N VAL A 219 16.62 8.23 9.16
CA VAL A 219 16.48 6.89 8.57
C VAL A 219 16.10 5.87 9.65
N SER A 220 16.66 5.96 10.85
CA SER A 220 16.24 5.13 12.00
C SER A 220 14.78 5.38 12.38
N ALA A 221 14.38 6.65 12.47
CA ALA A 221 12.99 7.03 12.72
C ALA A 221 12.06 6.48 11.64
N TYR A 222 12.45 6.51 10.36
CA TYR A 222 11.69 5.86 9.29
C TYR A 222 11.50 4.36 9.55
N PHE A 223 12.56 3.61 9.88
CA PHE A 223 12.45 2.17 10.16
C PHE A 223 11.65 1.84 11.42
N LEU A 224 11.71 2.72 12.43
CA LEU A 224 10.94 2.56 13.66
C LEU A 224 9.46 2.90 13.48
N LEU A 225 9.17 3.88 12.62
CA LEU A 225 7.82 4.40 12.37
C LEU A 225 7.16 3.79 11.13
N ARG A 226 7.83 2.94 10.35
CA ARG A 226 7.20 2.22 9.23
C ARG A 226 6.12 1.27 9.75
N SER A 227 5.07 1.05 8.96
CA SER A 227 4.06 0.05 9.33
C SER A 227 4.61 -1.33 9.00
N ALA A 228 4.39 -2.29 9.89
CA ALA A 228 4.77 -3.67 9.62
C ALA A 228 4.05 -4.16 8.36
N GLU A 229 4.78 -4.85 7.50
CA GLU A 229 4.26 -5.60 6.36
C GLU A 229 4.52 -7.07 6.66
N PRO A 230 3.71 -7.70 7.53
CA PRO A 230 3.91 -9.10 7.89
C PRO A 230 3.77 -9.98 6.65
N ALA A 231 4.57 -11.04 6.60
CA ALA A 231 4.42 -12.04 5.55
C ALA A 231 3.01 -12.67 5.67
N PRO A 232 2.24 -12.70 4.58
CA PRO A 232 0.92 -13.32 4.60
C PRO A 232 1.02 -14.80 4.94
N ARG A 233 0.05 -15.28 5.72
CA ARG A 233 -0.09 -16.70 6.04
C ARG A 233 -1.57 -17.00 6.27
N LEU A 234 -2.13 -17.76 5.35
CA LEU A 234 -3.35 -18.53 5.54
C LEU A 234 -2.95 -19.92 6.02
N THR A 235 -3.51 -20.35 7.15
CA THR A 235 -3.40 -21.74 7.63
C THR A 235 -4.35 -22.64 6.87
N ASP A 236 -4.07 -23.95 6.82
CA ASP A 236 -4.93 -24.88 6.09
C ASP A 236 -6.35 -24.94 6.72
N ASP A 237 -6.47 -24.89 8.05
CA ASP A 237 -7.75 -24.74 8.75
C ASP A 237 -8.55 -23.50 8.32
N GLU A 238 -7.88 -22.36 8.10
CA GLU A 238 -8.54 -21.15 7.61
C GLU A 238 -8.98 -21.30 6.16
N VAL A 239 -8.18 -21.97 5.32
CA VAL A 239 -8.54 -22.28 3.93
C VAL A 239 -9.78 -23.16 3.90
N ASP A 240 -9.87 -24.19 4.73
CA ASP A 240 -11.04 -25.07 4.81
C ASP A 240 -12.31 -24.32 5.24
N ARG A 241 -12.17 -23.40 6.18
CA ARG A 241 -13.28 -22.53 6.59
C ARG A 241 -13.72 -21.57 5.48
N LEU A 242 -12.77 -21.02 4.70
CA LEU A 242 -13.09 -20.19 3.54
C LEU A 242 -13.77 -21.00 2.44
N HIS A 243 -13.32 -22.23 2.18
CA HIS A 243 -13.98 -23.17 1.26
C HIS A 243 -15.43 -23.42 1.68
N LYS A 244 -15.68 -23.66 2.98
CA LYS A 244 -17.05 -23.84 3.47
C LYS A 244 -17.93 -22.62 3.18
N LEU A 245 -17.43 -21.41 3.45
CA LEU A 245 -18.16 -20.16 3.16
C LEU A 245 -18.41 -19.98 1.65
N LEU A 246 -17.46 -20.39 0.79
CA LEU A 246 -17.63 -20.34 -0.66
C LEU A 246 -18.63 -21.37 -1.18
N ASN A 247 -18.64 -22.58 -0.62
CA ASN A 247 -19.61 -23.60 -1.00
C ASN A 247 -21.04 -23.19 -0.62
N GLU A 248 -21.22 -22.51 0.51
CA GLU A 248 -22.54 -22.09 1.00
C GLU A 248 -23.02 -20.75 0.38
N HIS A 249 -22.10 -19.82 0.07
CA HIS A 249 -22.44 -18.43 -0.30
C HIS A 249 -21.65 -17.85 -1.48
N GLY A 250 -20.81 -18.65 -2.15
CA GLY A 250 -19.89 -18.18 -3.20
C GLY A 250 -20.56 -17.78 -4.51
N GLU A 251 -21.86 -18.04 -4.69
CA GLU A 251 -22.63 -17.64 -5.88
C GLU A 251 -22.80 -16.12 -6.03
N ARG A 252 -22.61 -15.34 -4.97
CA ARG A 252 -22.92 -13.90 -4.96
C ARG A 252 -21.88 -13.04 -5.66
N ASP A 253 -20.62 -13.47 -5.66
CA ASP A 253 -19.51 -12.69 -6.20
C ASP A 253 -18.55 -13.60 -6.97
N SER A 254 -18.41 -13.32 -8.27
CA SER A 254 -17.47 -13.98 -9.20
C SER A 254 -16.01 -13.85 -8.79
N LEU A 255 -15.68 -12.86 -7.94
CA LEU A 255 -14.33 -12.67 -7.43
C LEU A 255 -14.09 -13.37 -6.08
N GLY A 256 -15.11 -13.99 -5.48
CA GLY A 256 -15.03 -14.60 -4.16
C GLY A 256 -13.99 -15.71 -4.07
N TYR A 257 -13.84 -16.54 -5.10
CA TYR A 257 -12.91 -17.67 -5.11
C TYR A 257 -11.44 -17.22 -4.93
N PHE A 258 -11.09 -16.01 -5.37
CA PHE A 258 -9.73 -15.46 -5.21
C PHE A 258 -9.36 -15.19 -3.75
N ALA A 259 -10.30 -15.23 -2.80
CA ALA A 259 -10.01 -15.19 -1.37
C ALA A 259 -9.11 -16.34 -0.90
N LEU A 260 -9.11 -17.48 -1.62
CA LEU A 260 -8.29 -18.67 -1.34
C LEU A 260 -6.82 -18.53 -1.75
N ARG A 261 -6.43 -17.37 -2.24
CA ARG A 261 -5.03 -17.09 -2.58
C ARG A 261 -4.17 -17.11 -1.31
N ARG A 262 -3.12 -17.94 -1.30
CA ARG A 262 -2.29 -18.18 -0.09
C ARG A 262 -1.45 -16.99 0.37
N ASP A 263 -1.35 -15.92 -0.42
CA ASP A 263 -0.63 -14.68 -0.03
C ASP A 263 -1.55 -13.64 0.66
N LYS A 264 -2.63 -14.10 1.28
CA LYS A 264 -3.58 -13.30 2.07
C LYS A 264 -3.58 -13.73 3.55
N PHE A 265 -4.14 -12.87 4.39
CA PHE A 265 -4.61 -13.16 5.73
C PHE A 265 -6.13 -13.28 5.69
N ALA A 266 -6.73 -13.98 6.65
CA ALA A 266 -8.17 -14.01 6.86
C ALA A 266 -8.53 -13.48 8.25
N VAL A 267 -9.65 -12.78 8.34
CA VAL A 267 -10.33 -12.45 9.60
C VAL A 267 -11.76 -12.88 9.48
N PHE A 268 -12.22 -13.69 10.43
CA PHE A 268 -13.58 -14.21 10.46
C PHE A 268 -14.45 -13.37 11.40
N SER A 269 -15.74 -13.27 11.09
CA SER A 269 -16.73 -12.77 12.04
C SER A 269 -16.76 -13.68 13.28
N ARG A 270 -17.21 -13.14 14.41
CA ARG A 270 -17.35 -13.93 15.66
C ARG A 270 -18.28 -15.13 15.52
N THR A 271 -19.28 -15.01 14.64
CA THR A 271 -20.21 -16.11 14.33
C THR A 271 -19.59 -17.16 13.41
N GLY A 272 -18.45 -16.86 12.78
CA GLY A 272 -17.81 -17.71 11.78
C GLY A 272 -18.52 -17.74 10.43
N LYS A 273 -19.64 -17.04 10.28
CA LYS A 273 -20.48 -17.04 9.06
C LYS A 273 -20.01 -16.09 7.95
N ALA A 274 -18.96 -15.31 8.22
CA ALA A 274 -18.37 -14.42 7.23
C ALA A 274 -16.88 -14.24 7.46
N ALA A 275 -16.14 -13.88 6.41
CA ALA A 275 -14.71 -13.62 6.48
C ALA A 275 -14.27 -12.49 5.53
N VAL A 276 -13.27 -11.74 5.94
CA VAL A 276 -12.56 -10.78 5.10
C VAL A 276 -11.15 -11.27 4.87
N THR A 277 -10.76 -11.43 3.60
CA THR A 277 -9.36 -11.73 3.25
C THR A 277 -8.65 -10.46 2.79
N TYR A 278 -7.39 -10.30 3.18
CA TYR A 278 -6.62 -9.09 2.90
C TYR A 278 -5.12 -9.34 2.85
N ARG A 279 -4.38 -8.41 2.25
CA ARG A 279 -2.92 -8.39 2.25
C ARG A 279 -2.40 -7.04 2.67
N VAL A 280 -1.26 -7.00 3.36
CA VAL A 280 -0.66 -5.75 3.83
C VAL A 280 0.45 -5.30 2.89
N ILE A 281 0.25 -4.17 2.22
CA ILE A 281 1.21 -3.60 1.25
C ILE A 281 1.36 -2.11 1.53
N ALA A 282 2.61 -1.64 1.67
CA ALA A 282 2.91 -0.24 1.99
C ALA A 282 2.13 0.28 3.23
N GLY A 283 1.78 -0.60 4.17
CA GLY A 283 0.94 -0.36 5.35
C GLY A 283 -0.52 0.00 5.06
N VAL A 284 -1.04 -0.42 3.91
CA VAL A 284 -2.46 -0.55 3.58
C VAL A 284 -2.82 -2.02 3.74
N ALA A 285 -3.87 -2.33 4.50
CA ALA A 285 -4.46 -3.66 4.51
C ALA A 285 -5.50 -3.68 3.39
N LEU A 286 -5.15 -4.24 2.24
CA LEU A 286 -6.00 -4.23 1.06
C LEU A 286 -6.78 -5.54 0.99
N CYS A 287 -8.11 -5.46 1.02
CA CYS A 287 -9.01 -6.57 0.73
C CYS A 287 -9.23 -6.69 -0.79
N SER A 288 -9.52 -7.90 -1.23
CA SER A 288 -9.96 -8.18 -2.61
C SER A 288 -11.38 -8.71 -2.58
N ALA A 289 -12.24 -8.19 -3.45
CA ALA A 289 -13.63 -8.60 -3.59
C ALA A 289 -14.47 -8.35 -2.31
N ASP A 290 -15.71 -8.81 -2.33
CA ASP A 290 -16.60 -8.73 -1.16
C ASP A 290 -16.12 -9.62 0.01
N PRO A 291 -16.57 -9.35 1.25
CA PRO A 291 -16.47 -10.33 2.32
C PRO A 291 -17.13 -11.65 1.89
N LEU A 292 -16.52 -12.77 2.27
CA LEU A 292 -17.09 -14.09 2.03
C LEU A 292 -18.12 -14.45 3.09
N GLY A 293 -19.07 -15.31 2.71
CA GLY A 293 -20.11 -15.84 3.59
C GLY A 293 -21.41 -15.06 3.55
N ASP A 294 -22.25 -15.24 4.57
CA ASP A 294 -23.56 -14.61 4.65
C ASP A 294 -23.43 -13.08 4.77
N HIS A 295 -24.09 -12.36 3.86
CA HIS A 295 -24.13 -10.91 3.83
C HIS A 295 -24.65 -10.26 5.11
N GLU A 296 -25.53 -10.94 5.87
CA GLU A 296 -25.98 -10.45 7.17
C GLU A 296 -24.86 -10.46 8.21
N ALA A 297 -23.87 -11.34 8.04
CA ALA A 297 -22.70 -11.47 8.91
C ALA A 297 -21.48 -10.65 8.44
N TRP A 298 -21.51 -10.07 7.24
CA TRP A 298 -20.43 -9.21 6.72
C TRP A 298 -20.05 -8.05 7.64
N PRO A 299 -21.00 -7.30 8.26
CA PRO A 299 -20.64 -6.25 9.20
C PRO A 299 -19.73 -6.74 10.33
N GLY A 300 -19.98 -7.94 10.88
CA GLY A 300 -19.17 -8.51 11.94
C GLY A 300 -17.75 -8.87 11.50
N ALA A 301 -17.56 -9.34 10.25
CA ALA A 301 -16.22 -9.61 9.71
C ALA A 301 -15.46 -8.29 9.41
N ILE A 302 -16.17 -7.27 8.91
CA ILE A 302 -15.62 -5.94 8.65
C ILE A 302 -15.16 -5.27 9.95
N GLU A 303 -15.94 -5.37 11.03
CA GLU A 303 -15.56 -4.85 12.36
C GLU A 303 -14.25 -5.45 12.86
N GLU A 304 -14.14 -6.78 12.82
CA GLU A 304 -12.92 -7.48 13.24
C GLU A 304 -11.72 -7.08 12.35
N TYR A 305 -11.92 -6.96 11.03
CA TYR A 305 -10.88 -6.49 10.12
C TYR A 305 -10.44 -5.05 10.41
N LEU A 306 -11.39 -4.13 10.66
CA LEU A 306 -11.09 -2.73 11.02
C LEU A 306 -10.35 -2.64 12.35
N GLU A 307 -10.68 -3.51 13.30
CA GLU A 307 -9.96 -3.63 14.57
C GLU A 307 -8.51 -4.09 14.35
N VAL A 308 -8.29 -5.08 13.50
CA VAL A 308 -6.92 -5.49 13.09
C VAL A 308 -6.18 -4.32 12.44
N CYS A 309 -6.81 -3.56 11.55
CA CYS A 309 -6.21 -2.38 10.94
C CYS A 309 -5.82 -1.32 11.98
N ARG A 310 -6.72 -1.05 12.93
CA ARG A 310 -6.50 -0.08 14.02
C ARG A 310 -5.36 -0.50 14.94
N ARG A 311 -5.31 -1.78 15.34
CA ARG A 311 -4.26 -2.34 16.20
C ARG A 311 -2.88 -2.30 15.55
N ASN A 312 -2.79 -2.33 14.23
CA ASN A 312 -1.52 -2.30 13.50
C ASN A 312 -1.19 -0.95 12.84
N GLY A 313 -2.10 0.03 12.92
CA GLY A 313 -1.94 1.32 12.23
C GLY A 313 -1.87 1.16 10.72
N TRP A 314 -2.66 0.22 10.18
CA TRP A 314 -2.86 0.02 8.75
C TRP A 314 -4.04 0.84 8.24
N VAL A 315 -3.92 1.28 6.99
CA VAL A 315 -5.01 1.94 6.27
C VAL A 315 -5.94 0.84 5.74
N PRO A 316 -7.21 0.78 6.15
CA PRO A 316 -8.14 -0.20 5.61
C PRO A 316 -8.54 0.18 4.18
N ALA A 317 -8.60 -0.77 3.27
CA ALA A 317 -9.09 -0.57 1.90
C ALA A 317 -9.62 -1.89 1.34
N ALA A 318 -10.59 -1.83 0.43
CA ALA A 318 -11.09 -2.99 -0.30
C ALA A 318 -11.22 -2.64 -1.79
N MET A 319 -10.78 -3.53 -2.67
CA MET A 319 -10.82 -3.34 -4.12
C MET A 319 -11.64 -4.44 -4.79
N GLY A 320 -12.40 -4.05 -5.82
CA GLY A 320 -13.18 -4.99 -6.62
C GLY A 320 -14.46 -5.43 -5.92
N VAL A 321 -14.91 -4.68 -4.91
CA VAL A 321 -16.15 -4.99 -4.19
C VAL A 321 -17.35 -4.76 -5.13
N SER A 322 -18.40 -5.55 -4.97
CA SER A 322 -19.67 -5.33 -5.64
C SER A 322 -20.37 -4.09 -5.10
N GLU A 323 -21.48 -3.69 -5.73
CA GLU A 323 -22.33 -2.60 -5.23
C GLU A 323 -22.89 -2.89 -3.82
N LEU A 324 -23.27 -4.14 -3.55
CA LEU A 324 -23.74 -4.56 -2.23
C LEU A 324 -22.61 -4.45 -1.19
N GLY A 325 -21.43 -5.00 -1.52
CA GLY A 325 -20.26 -4.90 -0.66
C GLY A 325 -19.88 -3.45 -0.37
N ALA A 326 -19.82 -2.62 -1.41
CA ALA A 326 -19.56 -1.18 -1.29
C ALA A 326 -20.55 -0.49 -0.34
N THR A 327 -21.85 -0.82 -0.46
CA THR A 327 -22.91 -0.29 0.41
C THR A 327 -22.68 -0.69 1.87
N VAL A 328 -22.27 -1.93 2.14
CA VAL A 328 -21.97 -2.40 3.50
C VAL A 328 -20.72 -1.71 4.05
N TRP A 329 -19.65 -1.61 3.26
CA TRP A 329 -18.41 -0.92 3.65
C TRP A 329 -18.63 0.57 3.95
N ALA A 330 -19.48 1.24 3.17
CA ALA A 330 -19.79 2.66 3.36
C ALA A 330 -20.41 2.95 4.73
N ARG A 331 -21.18 2.02 5.30
CA ARG A 331 -21.79 2.14 6.64
C ARG A 331 -20.75 2.27 7.76
N PHE A 332 -19.52 1.82 7.52
CA PHE A 332 -18.43 1.98 8.48
C PHE A 332 -17.78 3.37 8.41
N GLY A 333 -18.12 4.21 7.42
CA GLY A 333 -17.53 5.55 7.22
C GLY A 333 -16.31 5.53 6.31
N LEU A 334 -16.23 4.57 5.40
CA LEU A 334 -15.28 4.54 4.29
C LEU A 334 -15.92 5.20 3.06
N GLU A 335 -15.11 5.88 2.26
CA GLU A 335 -15.48 6.43 0.96
C GLU A 335 -15.43 5.33 -0.11
N VAL A 336 -16.34 5.43 -1.08
CA VAL A 336 -16.48 4.48 -2.19
C VAL A 336 -16.20 5.22 -3.50
N LEU A 337 -15.40 4.61 -4.36
CA LEU A 337 -15.10 5.10 -5.70
C LEU A 337 -15.38 3.96 -6.69
N GLU A 338 -16.22 4.21 -7.70
CA GLU A 338 -16.36 3.27 -8.81
C GLU A 338 -15.06 3.22 -9.60
N ILE A 339 -14.51 2.02 -9.73
CA ILE A 339 -13.21 1.81 -10.37
C ILE A 339 -13.34 1.05 -11.67
N GLY A 340 -14.51 0.72 -12.19
CA GLY A 340 -14.67 0.07 -13.49
C GLY A 340 -15.68 -1.06 -13.44
N ASP A 341 -15.65 -1.91 -14.45
CA ASP A 341 -16.68 -2.93 -14.65
C ASP A 341 -16.08 -4.30 -14.94
N GLU A 342 -16.75 -5.32 -14.44
CA GLU A 342 -16.53 -6.70 -14.80
C GLU A 342 -17.38 -7.09 -16.00
N ALA A 343 -16.79 -7.86 -16.91
CA ALA A 343 -17.47 -8.40 -18.07
C ALA A 343 -18.04 -9.80 -17.76
N VAL A 344 -19.33 -9.89 -17.49
CA VAL A 344 -20.04 -11.16 -17.26
C VAL A 344 -20.82 -11.54 -18.51
N VAL A 345 -20.56 -12.73 -19.05
CA VAL A 345 -21.28 -13.27 -20.21
C VAL A 345 -22.31 -14.29 -19.73
N ASP A 346 -23.58 -14.06 -20.05
CA ASP A 346 -24.66 -15.00 -19.79
C ASP A 346 -24.65 -16.09 -20.88
N VAL A 347 -24.52 -17.36 -20.47
CA VAL A 347 -24.29 -18.49 -21.39
C VAL A 347 -25.53 -18.83 -22.22
N ASP A 348 -26.72 -18.71 -21.64
CA ASP A 348 -27.99 -19.07 -22.29
C ASP A 348 -28.24 -18.25 -23.56
N GLY A 349 -27.89 -16.95 -23.51
CA GLY A 349 -28.03 -16.02 -24.62
C GLY A 349 -26.86 -16.03 -25.60
N PHE A 350 -25.77 -16.74 -25.31
CA PHE A 350 -24.57 -16.69 -26.14
C PHE A 350 -24.73 -17.47 -27.45
N THR A 351 -24.46 -16.78 -28.57
CA THR A 351 -24.36 -17.36 -29.91
C THR A 351 -23.24 -16.71 -30.69
N LEU A 352 -22.67 -17.42 -31.68
CA LEU A 352 -21.75 -16.84 -32.65
C LEU A 352 -22.48 -16.23 -33.86
N ASP A 353 -23.78 -16.39 -33.96
CA ASP A 353 -24.58 -15.89 -35.09
C ASP A 353 -24.84 -14.39 -35.03
N GLY A 354 -25.29 -13.83 -36.15
CA GLY A 354 -25.64 -12.42 -36.25
C GLY A 354 -24.48 -11.48 -36.61
N ARG A 355 -24.83 -10.20 -36.81
CA ARG A 355 -23.92 -9.16 -37.29
C ARG A 355 -22.91 -8.73 -36.24
N VAL A 356 -23.34 -8.61 -34.99
CA VAL A 356 -22.51 -8.14 -33.87
C VAL A 356 -21.36 -9.12 -33.60
N MET A 357 -21.64 -10.43 -33.65
CA MET A 357 -20.65 -11.49 -33.42
C MET A 357 -19.75 -11.80 -34.62
N ARG A 358 -19.88 -11.06 -35.74
CA ARG A 358 -19.08 -11.30 -36.97
C ARG A 358 -17.58 -11.30 -36.69
N GLY A 359 -17.09 -10.38 -35.85
CA GLY A 359 -15.66 -10.31 -35.51
C GLY A 359 -15.16 -11.55 -34.79
N VAL A 360 -15.88 -12.00 -33.75
CA VAL A 360 -15.56 -13.21 -32.99
C VAL A 360 -15.67 -14.45 -33.87
N ARG A 361 -16.77 -14.58 -34.62
CA ARG A 361 -17.01 -15.70 -35.55
C ARG A 361 -15.91 -15.82 -36.60
N GLN A 362 -15.49 -14.71 -37.20
CA GLN A 362 -14.41 -14.71 -38.19
C GLN A 362 -13.05 -15.07 -37.57
N ALA A 363 -12.77 -14.57 -36.37
CA ALA A 363 -11.55 -14.94 -35.64
C ALA A 363 -11.53 -16.44 -35.32
N ALA A 364 -12.59 -16.96 -34.71
CA ALA A 364 -12.73 -18.38 -34.39
C ALA A 364 -12.63 -19.26 -35.64
N ALA A 365 -13.33 -18.93 -36.72
CA ALA A 365 -13.30 -19.69 -37.98
C ALA A 365 -11.93 -19.64 -38.66
N ARG A 366 -11.22 -18.51 -38.60
CA ARG A 366 -9.84 -18.40 -39.13
C ARG A 366 -8.89 -19.28 -38.32
N THR A 367 -8.95 -19.20 -37.00
CA THR A 367 -8.06 -19.97 -36.11
C THR A 367 -8.33 -21.48 -36.22
N LYS A 368 -9.60 -21.91 -36.34
CA LYS A 368 -9.92 -23.32 -36.66
C LYS A 368 -9.33 -23.77 -38.00
N ARG A 369 -9.45 -22.96 -39.06
CA ARG A 369 -8.84 -23.26 -40.37
C ARG A 369 -7.31 -23.32 -40.34
N ALA A 370 -6.68 -22.61 -39.42
CA ALA A 370 -5.24 -22.70 -39.16
C ALA A 370 -4.85 -23.98 -38.39
N GLY A 371 -5.79 -24.89 -38.13
CA GLY A 371 -5.53 -26.20 -37.52
C GLY A 371 -5.59 -26.23 -35.99
N TYR A 372 -6.11 -25.17 -35.35
CA TYR A 372 -6.30 -25.16 -33.90
C TYR A 372 -7.51 -26.00 -33.50
N LYS A 373 -7.33 -26.82 -32.47
CA LYS A 373 -8.39 -27.55 -31.76
C LYS A 373 -8.47 -27.04 -30.33
N VAL A 374 -9.69 -26.87 -29.80
CA VAL A 374 -9.90 -26.47 -28.41
C VAL A 374 -10.41 -27.65 -27.61
N LEU A 375 -9.84 -27.84 -26.43
CA LEU A 375 -10.32 -28.80 -25.43
C LEU A 375 -10.80 -28.01 -24.21
N VAL A 376 -12.01 -28.32 -23.75
CA VAL A 376 -12.59 -27.78 -22.51
C VAL A 376 -12.74 -28.95 -21.56
N ARG A 377 -12.08 -28.89 -20.41
CA ARG A 377 -12.02 -29.99 -19.44
C ARG A 377 -12.11 -29.45 -18.03
N ARG A 378 -12.72 -30.21 -17.12
CA ARG A 378 -12.58 -29.91 -15.71
C ARG A 378 -11.20 -30.36 -15.24
N THR A 379 -10.71 -29.75 -14.16
CA THR A 379 -9.41 -30.11 -13.58
C THR A 379 -9.34 -31.59 -13.22
N GLU A 380 -10.46 -32.18 -12.78
CA GLU A 380 -10.54 -33.60 -12.41
C GLU A 380 -10.40 -34.55 -13.61
N ASP A 381 -10.68 -34.07 -14.82
CA ASP A 381 -10.65 -34.87 -16.06
C ASP A 381 -9.26 -34.85 -16.74
N LEU A 382 -8.27 -34.18 -16.14
CA LEU A 382 -6.93 -34.09 -16.69
C LEU A 382 -6.16 -35.40 -16.51
N ARG A 383 -5.31 -35.73 -17.50
CA ARG A 383 -4.42 -36.89 -17.38
C ARG A 383 -3.35 -36.62 -16.32
N PRO A 384 -2.81 -37.67 -15.67
CA PRO A 384 -1.69 -37.51 -14.74
C PRO A 384 -0.52 -36.75 -15.38
N GLY A 385 -0.02 -35.72 -14.71
CA GLY A 385 1.09 -34.87 -15.19
C GLY A 385 0.69 -33.72 -16.12
N GLU A 386 -0.51 -33.77 -16.73
CA GLU A 386 -0.94 -32.76 -17.70
C GLU A 386 -1.06 -31.36 -17.08
N LEU A 387 -1.56 -31.25 -15.85
CA LEU A 387 -1.63 -29.97 -15.15
C LEU A 387 -0.24 -29.33 -15.00
N ALA A 388 0.78 -30.12 -14.63
CA ALA A 388 2.14 -29.63 -14.47
C ALA A 388 2.75 -29.15 -15.79
N GLU A 389 2.43 -29.81 -16.91
CA GLU A 389 2.80 -29.36 -18.26
C GLU A 389 2.17 -28.00 -18.59
N LEU A 390 0.87 -27.85 -18.30
CA LEU A 390 0.14 -26.59 -18.52
C LEU A 390 0.66 -25.46 -17.63
N GLU A 391 0.99 -25.74 -16.38
CA GLU A 391 1.62 -24.77 -15.46
C GLU A 391 2.98 -24.30 -15.98
N ALA A 392 3.81 -25.23 -16.46
CA ALA A 392 5.11 -24.88 -17.05
C ALA A 392 4.95 -24.00 -18.30
N LEU A 393 3.99 -24.32 -19.17
CA LEU A 393 3.69 -23.50 -20.35
C LEU A 393 3.16 -22.11 -19.97
N ALA A 394 2.21 -22.04 -19.03
CA ALA A 394 1.68 -20.79 -18.52
C ALA A 394 2.78 -19.91 -17.90
N ALA A 395 3.71 -20.51 -17.16
CA ALA A 395 4.86 -19.84 -16.58
C ALA A 395 5.82 -19.30 -17.67
N ASN A 396 6.11 -20.10 -18.69
CA ASN A 396 6.96 -19.69 -19.82
C ASN A 396 6.36 -18.52 -20.62
N TRP A 397 5.04 -18.49 -20.78
CA TRP A 397 4.35 -17.42 -21.51
C TRP A 397 4.09 -16.16 -20.68
N ARG A 398 4.25 -16.21 -19.34
CA ARG A 398 4.01 -15.09 -18.42
C ARG A 398 4.87 -13.86 -18.73
N GLY A 399 6.09 -14.07 -19.25
CA GLY A 399 6.99 -13.02 -19.70
C GLY A 399 7.58 -12.10 -18.62
N THR A 400 7.18 -12.26 -17.36
CA THR A 400 7.69 -11.53 -16.19
C THR A 400 7.86 -12.51 -15.02
N ASP A 401 8.83 -12.26 -14.14
CA ASP A 401 9.14 -13.14 -12.99
C ASP A 401 8.05 -13.15 -11.91
N THR A 402 7.20 -12.12 -11.86
CA THR A 402 6.13 -11.98 -10.87
C THR A 402 4.76 -12.29 -11.46
N GLU A 403 4.04 -13.22 -10.83
CA GLU A 403 2.61 -13.46 -11.09
C GLU A 403 1.84 -12.14 -10.90
N ARG A 404 1.13 -11.70 -11.95
CA ARG A 404 0.21 -10.56 -11.86
C ARG A 404 -1.11 -11.02 -11.25
N GLY A 405 -1.75 -10.11 -10.53
CA GLY A 405 -3.09 -10.29 -9.97
C GLY A 405 -3.11 -10.54 -8.46
N PHE A 406 -4.14 -9.98 -7.83
CA PHE A 406 -4.44 -10.14 -6.40
C PHE A 406 -5.94 -10.33 -6.16
N SER A 407 -6.75 -9.45 -6.75
CA SER A 407 -8.22 -9.55 -6.73
C SER A 407 -8.77 -10.47 -7.80
N MET A 408 -7.94 -10.83 -8.77
CA MET A 408 -8.35 -11.44 -10.05
C MET A 408 -7.48 -12.63 -10.46
N ALA A 409 -6.55 -13.05 -9.59
CA ALA A 409 -5.67 -14.18 -9.88
C ALA A 409 -5.43 -15.02 -8.62
N LEU A 410 -5.61 -16.33 -8.72
CA LEU A 410 -5.41 -17.28 -7.63
C LEU A 410 -3.92 -17.57 -7.39
N GLY A 411 -3.10 -17.39 -8.43
CA GLY A 411 -1.64 -17.60 -8.39
C GLY A 411 -1.21 -19.06 -8.39
N ARG A 412 -2.12 -19.97 -8.74
CA ARG A 412 -1.90 -21.41 -8.93
C ARG A 412 -2.93 -21.96 -9.91
N MET A 413 -2.66 -23.12 -10.51
CA MET A 413 -3.59 -23.78 -11.41
C MET A 413 -4.14 -25.08 -10.84
N GLY A 414 -5.30 -25.50 -11.32
CA GLY A 414 -5.89 -26.80 -11.01
C GLY A 414 -6.49 -26.91 -9.60
N ASP A 415 -7.10 -25.85 -9.09
CA ASP A 415 -7.97 -25.98 -7.92
C ASP A 415 -9.24 -26.78 -8.28
N PRO A 416 -9.80 -27.59 -7.37
CA PRO A 416 -11.00 -28.39 -7.62
C PRO A 416 -12.18 -27.55 -8.14
N GLY A 417 -12.91 -28.11 -9.11
CA GLY A 417 -14.02 -27.48 -9.81
C GLY A 417 -13.60 -26.50 -10.91
N SER A 418 -12.30 -26.21 -11.07
CA SER A 418 -11.81 -25.34 -12.13
C SER A 418 -12.00 -25.95 -13.51
N VAL A 419 -12.17 -25.09 -14.51
CA VAL A 419 -12.30 -25.46 -15.92
C VAL A 419 -11.10 -24.94 -16.70
N LEU A 420 -10.42 -25.85 -17.38
CA LEU A 420 -9.22 -25.59 -18.17
C LEU A 420 -9.60 -25.63 -19.65
N VAL A 421 -9.21 -24.59 -20.38
CA VAL A 421 -9.42 -24.47 -21.83
C VAL A 421 -8.06 -24.39 -22.51
N THR A 422 -7.72 -25.40 -23.31
CA THR A 422 -6.47 -25.44 -24.07
C THR A 422 -6.73 -25.29 -25.56
N ALA A 423 -5.91 -24.49 -26.24
CA ALA A 423 -5.87 -24.44 -27.70
C ALA A 423 -4.63 -25.15 -28.20
N GLU A 424 -4.80 -26.17 -29.03
CA GLU A 424 -3.73 -27.03 -29.55
C GLU A 424 -3.60 -26.90 -31.06
N GLN A 425 -2.36 -26.78 -31.54
CA GLN A 425 -2.04 -26.75 -32.97
C GLN A 425 -0.83 -27.66 -33.22
N GLY A 426 -0.96 -28.60 -34.17
CA GLY A 426 0.15 -29.51 -34.52
C GLY A 426 0.65 -30.36 -33.33
N GLY A 427 -0.24 -30.77 -32.43
CA GLY A 427 0.10 -31.57 -31.25
C GLY A 427 0.78 -30.78 -30.12
N ARG A 428 0.82 -29.45 -30.19
CA ARG A 428 1.36 -28.58 -29.13
C ARG A 428 0.27 -27.66 -28.59
N VAL A 429 0.26 -27.47 -27.28
CA VAL A 429 -0.58 -26.45 -26.64
C VAL A 429 0.00 -25.07 -26.96
N ARG A 430 -0.86 -24.17 -27.45
CA ARG A 430 -0.54 -22.81 -27.90
C ARG A 430 -1.27 -21.74 -27.09
N GLY A 431 -2.25 -22.13 -26.28
CA GLY A 431 -2.97 -21.25 -25.37
C GLY A 431 -3.61 -22.05 -24.24
N VAL A 432 -3.70 -21.42 -23.07
CA VAL A 432 -4.33 -21.98 -21.87
C VAL A 432 -5.14 -20.90 -21.17
N LEU A 433 -6.39 -21.22 -20.87
CA LEU A 433 -7.24 -20.49 -19.94
C LEU A 433 -7.56 -21.37 -18.73
N GLN A 434 -7.62 -20.77 -17.55
CA GLN A 434 -8.21 -21.37 -16.36
C GLN A 434 -9.35 -20.49 -15.88
N PHE A 435 -10.47 -21.14 -15.58
CA PHE A 435 -11.60 -20.54 -14.91
C PHE A 435 -11.81 -21.23 -13.56
N VAL A 436 -11.89 -20.45 -12.50
CA VAL A 436 -12.19 -20.95 -11.15
C VAL A 436 -13.71 -20.97 -10.91
N PRO A 437 -14.21 -21.79 -9.99
CA PRO A 437 -15.64 -21.84 -9.64
C PRO A 437 -16.19 -20.50 -9.17
N TRP A 438 -17.38 -20.15 -9.64
CA TRP A 438 -18.22 -19.08 -9.10
C TRP A 438 -19.58 -19.67 -8.73
N GLY A 439 -19.71 -20.11 -7.47
CA GLY A 439 -20.85 -20.90 -7.03
C GLY A 439 -20.92 -22.25 -7.77
N THR A 440 -22.14 -22.77 -7.95
CA THR A 440 -22.39 -24.07 -8.60
C THR A 440 -22.52 -23.97 -10.12
N ALA A 441 -22.94 -22.81 -10.65
CA ALA A 441 -23.27 -22.62 -12.06
C ALA A 441 -22.47 -21.49 -12.75
N GLY A 442 -21.49 -20.90 -12.08
CA GLY A 442 -20.67 -19.82 -12.62
C GLY A 442 -19.20 -20.20 -12.77
N LEU A 443 -18.52 -19.53 -13.70
CA LEU A 443 -17.07 -19.59 -13.88
C LEU A 443 -16.45 -18.19 -13.87
N SER A 444 -15.26 -18.05 -13.30
CA SER A 444 -14.52 -16.77 -13.27
C SER A 444 -13.12 -16.93 -13.82
N LEU A 445 -12.74 -16.11 -14.81
CA LEU A 445 -11.45 -16.21 -15.50
C LEU A 445 -10.30 -15.86 -14.54
N ASP A 446 -9.39 -16.80 -14.34
CA ASP A 446 -8.20 -16.65 -13.48
C ASP A 446 -6.92 -16.53 -14.32
N VAL A 447 -6.65 -17.54 -15.15
CA VAL A 447 -5.46 -17.56 -16.00
C VAL A 447 -5.88 -17.37 -17.45
N MET A 448 -5.21 -16.45 -18.15
CA MET A 448 -5.28 -16.32 -19.60
C MET A 448 -3.86 -16.15 -20.15
N ARG A 449 -3.35 -17.20 -20.80
CA ARG A 449 -1.99 -17.22 -21.36
C ARG A 449 -2.00 -17.82 -22.76
N ARG A 450 -1.11 -17.32 -23.60
CA ARG A 450 -0.97 -17.73 -24.98
C ARG A 450 0.49 -17.67 -25.39
N ASP A 451 0.92 -18.63 -26.20
CA ASP A 451 2.20 -18.59 -26.89
C ASP A 451 2.30 -17.30 -27.73
N ARG A 452 3.42 -16.60 -27.59
CA ARG A 452 3.73 -15.35 -28.31
C ARG A 452 3.70 -15.52 -29.82
N THR A 453 3.95 -16.74 -30.30
CA THR A 453 3.96 -17.09 -31.73
C THR A 453 2.63 -17.63 -32.21
N ALA A 454 1.61 -17.77 -31.36
CA ALA A 454 0.29 -18.25 -31.78
C ALA A 454 -0.47 -17.20 -32.61
N ASP A 455 -1.41 -17.68 -33.42
CA ASP A 455 -2.16 -16.85 -34.36
C ASP A 455 -3.11 -15.89 -33.64
N ASN A 456 -3.39 -14.76 -34.28
CA ASN A 456 -4.40 -13.83 -33.80
C ASN A 456 -5.80 -14.46 -33.86
N GLY A 457 -6.52 -14.45 -32.74
CA GLY A 457 -7.86 -15.05 -32.62
C GLY A 457 -7.93 -16.28 -31.70
N VAL A 458 -6.79 -16.79 -31.19
CA VAL A 458 -6.77 -17.98 -30.32
C VAL A 458 -7.53 -17.76 -29.01
N ASN A 459 -7.43 -16.58 -28.39
CA ASN A 459 -8.21 -16.29 -27.18
C ASN A 459 -9.70 -16.18 -27.50
N GLU A 460 -10.07 -15.53 -28.61
CA GLU A 460 -11.45 -15.50 -29.09
C GLU A 460 -12.01 -16.90 -29.34
N LEU A 461 -11.22 -17.78 -29.96
CA LEU A 461 -11.58 -19.17 -30.18
C LEU A 461 -11.80 -19.91 -28.85
N MET A 462 -10.83 -19.87 -27.93
CA MET A 462 -10.94 -20.57 -26.64
C MET A 462 -12.16 -20.13 -25.83
N ILE A 463 -12.40 -18.82 -25.71
CA ILE A 463 -13.56 -18.29 -24.97
C ILE A 463 -14.87 -18.68 -25.66
N SER A 464 -14.93 -18.58 -26.99
CA SER A 464 -16.15 -18.95 -27.73
C SER A 464 -16.49 -20.44 -27.59
N GLU A 465 -15.49 -21.31 -27.68
CA GLU A 465 -15.67 -22.76 -27.50
C GLU A 465 -16.06 -23.10 -26.07
N LEU A 466 -15.49 -22.42 -25.07
CA LEU A 466 -15.94 -22.55 -23.68
C LEU A 466 -17.42 -22.18 -23.56
N LEU A 467 -17.83 -20.99 -24.04
CA LEU A 467 -19.22 -20.53 -23.92
C LEU A 467 -20.21 -21.43 -24.67
N LEU A 468 -19.81 -22.00 -25.81
CA LEU A 468 -20.62 -22.99 -26.54
C LEU A 468 -20.69 -24.34 -25.80
N ALA A 469 -19.60 -24.76 -25.15
CA ALA A 469 -19.56 -26.00 -24.38
C ALA A 469 -20.21 -25.87 -22.99
N ALA A 470 -20.24 -24.66 -22.43
CA ALA A 470 -20.67 -24.34 -21.07
C ALA A 470 -22.09 -24.83 -20.75
N ARG A 471 -23.00 -24.78 -21.72
CA ARG A 471 -24.36 -25.33 -21.59
C ARG A 471 -24.39 -26.82 -21.23
N ARG A 472 -23.40 -27.59 -21.69
CA ARG A 472 -23.28 -29.03 -21.38
C ARG A 472 -22.66 -29.31 -20.02
N HIS A 473 -22.18 -28.28 -19.33
CA HIS A 473 -21.49 -28.39 -18.04
C HIS A 473 -22.24 -27.67 -16.91
N ASP A 474 -23.53 -27.39 -17.09
CA ASP A 474 -24.40 -26.68 -16.15
C ASP A 474 -23.86 -25.30 -15.73
N VAL A 475 -23.15 -24.63 -16.64
CA VAL A 475 -22.63 -23.28 -16.44
C VAL A 475 -23.57 -22.27 -17.09
N SER A 476 -24.14 -21.36 -16.29
CA SER A 476 -25.07 -20.32 -16.72
C SER A 476 -24.39 -18.97 -16.98
N GLN A 477 -23.24 -18.71 -16.34
CA GLN A 477 -22.55 -17.42 -16.42
C GLN A 477 -21.03 -17.56 -16.35
N VAL A 478 -20.33 -16.73 -17.14
CA VAL A 478 -18.87 -16.71 -17.18
C VAL A 478 -18.37 -15.27 -17.04
N SER A 479 -17.58 -15.00 -15.99
CA SER A 479 -16.83 -13.76 -15.88
C SER A 479 -15.55 -13.83 -16.71
N LEU A 480 -15.37 -12.86 -17.61
CA LEU A 480 -14.12 -12.60 -18.34
C LEU A 480 -13.21 -11.63 -17.59
N ASN A 481 -13.41 -11.54 -16.27
CA ASN A 481 -12.65 -10.74 -15.34
C ASN A 481 -12.85 -9.21 -15.50
N PHE A 482 -12.27 -8.45 -14.58
CA PHE A 482 -12.51 -7.03 -14.39
C PHE A 482 -11.62 -6.13 -15.25
N ALA A 483 -12.24 -5.12 -15.87
CA ALA A 483 -11.55 -4.05 -16.59
C ALA A 483 -11.50 -2.80 -15.70
N ALA A 484 -10.35 -2.63 -15.02
CA ALA A 484 -10.12 -1.48 -14.15
C ALA A 484 -10.14 -0.14 -14.91
N PHE A 485 -10.80 0.84 -14.34
CA PHE A 485 -10.87 2.28 -14.60
C PHE A 485 -11.71 2.76 -15.80
N ARG A 486 -12.74 2.00 -16.22
CA ARG A 486 -13.73 2.44 -17.23
C ARG A 486 -14.42 3.76 -16.87
N ALA A 487 -14.98 3.87 -15.65
CA ALA A 487 -15.76 5.03 -15.20
C ALA A 487 -14.97 6.35 -15.22
N LEU A 488 -13.68 6.31 -14.88
CA LEU A 488 -12.80 7.48 -14.90
C LEU A 488 -12.54 8.00 -16.32
N MET A 489 -12.59 7.13 -17.34
CA MET A 489 -12.44 7.51 -18.75
C MET A 489 -13.71 8.11 -19.34
N GLU A 490 -14.89 7.55 -19.04
CA GLU A 490 -16.18 8.09 -19.53
C GLU A 490 -16.50 9.47 -18.91
N GLN A 491 -16.15 9.69 -17.63
CA GLN A 491 -16.23 11.02 -17.02
C GLN A 491 -15.20 11.99 -17.58
N GLY A 492 -13.98 11.53 -17.90
CA GLY A 492 -12.94 12.35 -18.52
C GLY A 492 -13.31 12.90 -19.91
N GLN A 493 -14.18 12.21 -20.65
CA GLN A 493 -14.68 12.66 -21.96
C GLN A 493 -15.87 13.63 -21.87
N ARG A 494 -16.56 13.71 -20.73
CA ARG A 494 -17.74 14.58 -20.53
C ARG A 494 -17.46 15.85 -19.73
N ILE A 495 -16.27 16.04 -19.14
CA ILE A 495 -16.01 17.17 -18.23
C ILE A 495 -15.21 18.28 -18.92
N GLY A 496 -15.92 19.36 -19.24
CA GLY A 496 -15.38 20.65 -19.64
C GLY A 496 -14.60 21.36 -18.51
N ALA A 497 -13.49 21.99 -18.93
CA ALA A 497 -12.69 23.08 -18.34
C ALA A 497 -12.70 23.30 -16.80
N GLY A 498 -11.66 22.78 -16.11
CA GLY A 498 -11.20 23.24 -14.80
C GLY A 498 -9.77 22.76 -14.47
N PRO A 499 -9.00 23.44 -13.59
CA PRO A 499 -7.63 23.01 -13.21
C PRO A 499 -7.59 21.61 -12.57
N VAL A 500 -8.62 21.27 -11.80
CA VAL A 500 -8.76 19.95 -11.13
C VAL A 500 -9.02 18.85 -12.15
N ALA A 501 -9.91 19.08 -13.13
CA ALA A 501 -10.16 18.12 -14.22
C ALA A 501 -8.90 17.85 -15.07
N ARG A 502 -8.06 18.87 -15.31
CA ARG A 502 -6.76 18.70 -15.97
C ARG A 502 -5.75 17.90 -15.14
N MET A 503 -5.75 18.07 -13.81
CA MET A 503 -4.93 17.27 -12.92
C MET A 503 -5.39 15.81 -12.91
N SER A 504 -6.70 15.57 -12.81
CA SER A 504 -7.31 14.23 -12.90
C SER A 504 -7.01 13.56 -14.25
N ALA A 505 -7.09 14.30 -15.35
CA ALA A 505 -6.72 13.80 -16.68
C ALA A 505 -5.22 13.50 -16.79
N LYS A 506 -4.33 14.31 -16.20
CA LYS A 506 -2.88 14.03 -16.14
C LYS A 506 -2.55 12.80 -15.30
N VAL A 507 -3.22 12.65 -14.15
CA VAL A 507 -3.07 11.48 -13.27
C VAL A 507 -3.59 10.23 -13.98
N LEU A 508 -4.76 10.31 -14.61
CA LEU A 508 -5.34 9.23 -15.40
C LEU A 508 -4.46 8.86 -16.61
N HIS A 509 -3.87 9.84 -17.30
CA HIS A 509 -2.96 9.60 -18.42
C HIS A 509 -1.60 9.04 -17.98
N PHE A 510 -1.10 9.45 -16.80
CA PHE A 510 0.09 8.85 -16.19
C PHE A 510 -0.14 7.37 -15.85
N PHE A 511 -1.32 7.03 -15.33
CA PHE A 511 -1.71 5.64 -15.08
C PHE A 511 -2.09 4.87 -16.35
N SER A 512 -2.60 5.52 -17.41
CA SER A 512 -2.98 4.85 -18.66
C SER A 512 -1.78 4.25 -19.41
N ARG A 513 -0.56 4.78 -19.21
CA ARG A 513 0.67 4.16 -19.74
C ARG A 513 0.99 2.81 -19.09
N TRP A 514 0.44 2.52 -17.91
CA TRP A 514 0.71 1.29 -17.15
C TRP A 514 -0.45 0.29 -17.18
N ILE A 515 -1.58 0.63 -17.80
CA ILE A 515 -2.75 -0.25 -17.84
C ILE A 515 -3.34 -0.26 -19.26
N GLN A 516 -3.23 -1.39 -19.97
CA GLN A 516 -3.86 -1.65 -21.29
C GLN A 516 -5.39 -1.85 -21.17
N ILE A 517 -6.07 -1.03 -20.38
CA ILE A 517 -7.50 -1.15 -20.02
C ILE A 517 -8.37 -1.13 -21.27
N GLU A 518 -8.08 -0.20 -22.18
CA GLU A 518 -8.87 -0.01 -23.39
C GLU A 518 -8.80 -1.24 -24.31
N THR A 519 -7.66 -1.92 -24.37
CA THR A 519 -7.48 -3.15 -25.14
C THR A 519 -8.28 -4.30 -24.51
N LEU A 520 -8.21 -4.46 -23.18
CA LEU A 520 -8.94 -5.52 -22.48
C LEU A 520 -10.46 -5.30 -22.55
N TYR A 521 -10.91 -4.06 -22.37
CA TYR A 521 -12.31 -3.67 -22.54
C TYR A 521 -12.80 -3.98 -23.96
N LYS A 522 -12.10 -3.50 -25.00
CA LYS A 522 -12.45 -3.76 -26.40
C LYS A 522 -12.43 -5.25 -26.72
N PHE A 523 -11.58 -6.03 -26.06
CA PHE A 523 -11.55 -7.48 -26.19
C PHE A 523 -12.80 -8.12 -25.57
N ASN A 524 -13.11 -7.82 -24.32
CA ASN A 524 -14.27 -8.39 -23.61
C ASN A 524 -15.61 -7.96 -24.23
N ALA A 525 -15.73 -6.71 -24.70
CA ALA A 525 -16.92 -6.18 -25.36
C ALA A 525 -17.35 -6.99 -26.61
N LYS A 526 -16.42 -7.73 -27.24
CA LYS A 526 -16.71 -8.60 -28.38
C LYS A 526 -17.69 -9.72 -28.05
N PHE A 527 -17.76 -10.13 -26.78
CA PHE A 527 -18.59 -11.24 -26.32
C PHE A 527 -19.96 -10.79 -25.78
N GLN A 528 -20.30 -9.50 -25.96
CA GLN A 528 -21.56 -8.92 -25.48
C GLN A 528 -21.84 -9.18 -23.98
N PRO A 529 -20.89 -8.87 -23.09
CA PRO A 529 -21.09 -9.08 -21.66
C PRO A 529 -22.09 -8.08 -21.09
N ARG A 530 -22.76 -8.49 -20.02
CA ARG A 530 -23.33 -7.59 -19.03
C ARG A 530 -22.18 -6.99 -18.19
N TRP A 531 -22.16 -5.67 -18.09
CA TRP A 531 -21.17 -4.94 -17.30
C TRP A 531 -21.65 -4.81 -15.86
N VAL A 532 -20.85 -5.31 -14.93
CA VAL A 532 -21.14 -5.26 -13.48
C VAL A 532 -20.17 -4.29 -12.81
N PRO A 533 -20.65 -3.22 -12.16
CA PRO A 533 -19.78 -2.21 -11.58
C PRO A 533 -19.00 -2.76 -10.39
N ARG A 534 -17.75 -2.32 -10.26
CA ARG A 534 -16.84 -2.70 -9.18
C ARG A 534 -16.23 -1.46 -8.54
N TYR A 535 -16.06 -1.51 -7.23
CA TYR A 535 -15.70 -0.33 -6.43
C TYR A 535 -14.39 -0.51 -5.65
N LEU A 536 -13.74 0.63 -5.39
CA LEU A 536 -12.67 0.79 -4.42
C LEU A 536 -13.22 1.49 -3.19
N VAL A 537 -13.03 0.85 -2.04
CA VAL A 537 -13.35 1.37 -0.73
C VAL A 537 -12.06 1.82 -0.06
N TYR A 538 -12.07 3.04 0.48
CA TYR A 538 -10.91 3.63 1.12
C TYR A 538 -11.33 4.61 2.21
N PRO A 539 -10.44 5.01 3.13
CA PRO A 539 -10.82 5.89 4.22
C PRO A 539 -11.27 7.23 3.68
N GLY A 540 -10.41 7.91 2.93
CA GLY A 540 -10.76 9.11 2.20
C GLY A 540 -9.61 9.66 1.37
N VAL A 541 -9.87 10.76 0.66
CA VAL A 541 -9.03 11.28 -0.44
C VAL A 541 -7.53 11.37 -0.12
N ARG A 542 -7.16 11.73 1.12
CA ARG A 542 -5.75 11.85 1.53
C ARG A 542 -4.98 10.52 1.53
N GLU A 543 -5.66 9.40 1.74
CA GLU A 543 -5.04 8.06 1.72
C GLU A 543 -5.07 7.43 0.32
N LEU A 544 -5.84 8.01 -0.62
CA LEU A 544 -6.01 7.47 -1.97
C LEU A 544 -4.69 7.23 -2.72
N PRO A 545 -3.67 8.12 -2.70
CA PRO A 545 -2.40 7.84 -3.37
C PRO A 545 -1.71 6.58 -2.83
N ARG A 546 -1.81 6.35 -1.53
CA ARG A 546 -1.18 5.20 -0.87
C ARG A 546 -1.96 3.91 -1.12
N VAL A 547 -3.29 3.98 -1.09
CA VAL A 547 -4.18 2.88 -1.50
C VAL A 547 -3.95 2.52 -2.97
N GLY A 548 -3.74 3.52 -3.83
CA GLY A 548 -3.36 3.34 -5.22
C GLY A 548 -2.04 2.58 -5.35
N ILE A 549 -0.96 3.01 -4.67
CA ILE A 549 0.32 2.28 -4.70
C ILE A 549 0.14 0.83 -4.23
N ALA A 550 -0.60 0.60 -3.15
CA ALA A 550 -0.86 -0.75 -2.64
C ALA A 550 -1.63 -1.60 -3.64
N THR A 551 -2.62 -1.02 -4.31
CA THR A 551 -3.40 -1.62 -5.39
C THR A 551 -2.52 -2.03 -6.57
N PHE A 552 -1.70 -1.11 -7.09
CA PHE A 552 -0.83 -1.37 -8.24
C PHE A 552 0.19 -2.47 -7.94
N GLU A 553 0.75 -2.45 -6.73
CA GLU A 553 1.70 -3.48 -6.27
C GLU A 553 1.02 -4.82 -6.01
N ALA A 554 -0.23 -4.83 -5.53
CA ALA A 554 -1.03 -6.05 -5.36
C ALA A 554 -1.33 -6.71 -6.70
N GLU A 555 -1.82 -5.94 -7.68
CA GLU A 555 -2.20 -6.45 -9.01
C GLU A 555 -0.98 -6.75 -9.92
N GLY A 556 0.24 -6.43 -9.48
CA GLY A 556 1.45 -6.64 -10.29
C GLY A 556 1.55 -5.69 -11.50
N LEU A 557 0.89 -4.53 -11.42
CA LEU A 557 0.85 -3.47 -12.43
C LEU A 557 1.94 -2.40 -12.21
N GLY A 558 2.74 -2.52 -11.15
CA GLY A 558 3.79 -1.56 -10.80
C GLY A 558 3.93 -1.42 -9.29
N GLY A 559 4.39 -0.26 -8.83
CA GLY A 559 4.53 0.05 -7.39
C GLY A 559 5.98 0.30 -6.98
N ARG A 560 6.35 -0.16 -5.77
CA ARG A 560 7.71 0.05 -5.25
C ARG A 560 8.73 -0.76 -6.05
N SER A 561 9.89 -0.17 -6.35
CA SER A 561 10.91 -0.81 -7.18
C SER A 561 11.42 -2.12 -6.55
N PRO A 562 11.79 -3.14 -7.35
CA PRO A 562 12.33 -4.40 -6.82
C PRO A 562 13.57 -4.21 -5.94
N ARG A 563 14.41 -3.21 -6.23
CA ARG A 563 15.56 -2.84 -5.39
C ARG A 563 15.13 -2.32 -4.03
N LEU A 564 14.12 -1.45 -3.99
CA LEU A 564 13.53 -0.94 -2.76
C LEU A 564 12.88 -2.08 -1.96
N LEU A 565 12.12 -2.96 -2.62
CA LEU A 565 11.52 -4.12 -1.97
C LEU A 565 12.56 -5.10 -1.43
N ARG A 566 13.63 -5.39 -2.17
CA ARG A 566 14.76 -6.20 -1.66
C ARG A 566 15.43 -5.51 -0.48
N LEU A 567 15.64 -4.20 -0.52
CA LEU A 567 16.19 -3.46 0.61
C LEU A 567 15.25 -3.59 1.82
N LEU A 568 13.95 -3.42 1.64
CA LEU A 568 12.95 -3.53 2.71
C LEU A 568 12.77 -4.96 3.26
N ARG A 569 12.90 -5.99 2.40
CA ARG A 569 12.69 -7.43 2.71
C ARG A 569 13.94 -8.19 3.11
N ARG A 570 15.14 -7.82 2.61
CA ARG A 570 16.41 -8.38 3.08
C ARG A 570 16.53 -8.00 4.56
N ALA A 571 16.31 -9.01 5.40
CA ALA A 571 16.53 -9.06 6.82
C ALA A 571 17.54 -10.18 7.05
#